data_AF-E6VHH0-F1
#
_entry.id   AF-E6VHH0-F1
#
_cell.length_a   1.000
_cell.length_b   1.000
_cell.length_c   1.000
_cell.angle_alpha   90.00
_cell.angle_beta   90.00
_cell.angle_gamma   90.00
#
_symmetry.space_group_name_H-M   'P 1'
#
loop_
_entity.id
_entity.type
_entity.pdbx_description
1 polymer ?
#
loop_
_entity_poly.entity_id
_entity_poly.type
_entity_poly.pdbx_seq_one_letter_code
_entity_poly.pdbx_strand_id
1 'polypeptide(L)'
;MSSAAQAYARTAQRTASPREIEAQALLKAAKQLQDVVTNWDEKGAIGLQEALMFNRKLWSIFVSEAMRDDNPQSIEIRQNIANIGVFVLSQSSALQIKPEVERLQALIDINRNIAAGLSGRA
;
A
#
# COMPACT_ATOMS: atom_id res chain seq x y z
N MET A 1 -43.65 -1.86 -0.74
CA MET A 1 -42.40 -1.10 -0.55
C MET A 1 -41.25 -1.89 -1.15
N SER A 2 -40.39 -1.24 -1.92
CA SER A 2 -39.84 -1.77 -3.18
C SER A 2 -38.56 -2.59 -3.00
N SER A 3 -38.61 -3.89 -3.38
CA SER A 3 -37.44 -4.80 -3.50
C SER A 3 -36.33 -4.24 -4.42
N ALA A 4 -36.70 -3.43 -5.42
CA ALA A 4 -35.76 -2.75 -6.30
C ALA A 4 -34.87 -1.71 -5.58
N ALA A 5 -35.38 -0.99 -4.58
CA ALA A 5 -34.59 -0.01 -3.83
C ALA A 5 -33.53 -0.69 -2.93
N GLN A 6 -33.86 -1.87 -2.40
CA GLN A 6 -32.90 -2.70 -1.66
C GLN A 6 -31.85 -3.33 -2.59
N ALA A 7 -32.21 -3.66 -3.84
CA ALA A 7 -31.26 -4.16 -4.83
C ALA A 7 -30.28 -3.07 -5.31
N TYR A 8 -30.74 -1.82 -5.46
CA TYR A 8 -29.86 -0.68 -5.75
C TYR A 8 -28.94 -0.34 -4.56
N ALA A 9 -29.45 -0.37 -3.32
CA ALA A 9 -28.63 -0.18 -2.12
C ALA A 9 -27.55 -1.29 -1.95
N ARG A 10 -27.89 -2.55 -2.25
CA ARG A 10 -26.92 -3.67 -2.25
C ARG A 10 -25.93 -3.61 -3.40
N THR A 11 -26.28 -2.95 -4.52
CA THR A 11 -25.37 -2.79 -5.67
C THR A 11 -24.45 -1.58 -5.46
N ALA A 12 -24.92 -0.51 -4.82
CA ALA A 12 -24.09 0.62 -4.39
C ALA A 12 -23.11 0.24 -3.26
N GLN A 13 -23.43 -0.76 -2.43
CA GLN A 13 -22.51 -1.33 -1.43
C GLN A 13 -21.48 -2.32 -2.01
N ARG A 14 -21.53 -2.65 -3.31
CA ARG A 14 -20.60 -3.59 -3.96
C ARG A 14 -19.38 -2.93 -4.61
N THR A 15 -19.24 -1.61 -4.50
CA THR A 15 -17.98 -0.91 -4.75
C THR A 15 -17.21 -0.81 -3.45
N ALA A 16 -15.97 -1.32 -3.43
CA ALA A 16 -15.08 -1.15 -2.30
C ALA A 16 -14.99 0.34 -1.92
N SER A 17 -15.13 0.66 -0.64
CA SER A 17 -14.89 2.00 -0.13
C SER A 17 -13.46 2.45 -0.46
N PRO A 18 -13.19 3.76 -0.56
CA PRO A 18 -11.84 4.26 -0.84
C PRO A 18 -10.77 3.65 0.07
N ARG A 19 -11.06 3.48 1.37
CA ARG A 19 -10.16 2.83 2.34
C ARG A 19 -9.91 1.35 2.04
N GLU A 20 -10.92 0.62 1.59
CA GLU A 20 -10.75 -0.78 1.19
C GLU A 20 -9.91 -0.90 -0.09
N ILE A 21 -10.04 0.05 -1.02
CA ILE A 21 -9.19 0.10 -2.23
C ILE A 21 -7.73 0.37 -1.85
N GLU A 22 -7.48 1.34 -0.96
CA GLU A 22 -6.14 1.63 -0.42
C GLU A 22 -5.53 0.42 0.28
N ALA A 23 -6.30 -0.25 1.14
CA ALA A 23 -5.88 -1.47 1.82
C ALA A 23 -5.54 -2.60 0.84
N GLN A 24 -6.37 -2.81 -0.19
CA GLN A 24 -6.11 -3.81 -1.24
C GLN A 24 -4.84 -3.48 -2.05
N ALA A 25 -4.60 -2.20 -2.35
CA ALA A 25 -3.39 -1.78 -3.04
C ALA A 25 -2.12 -2.05 -2.21
N LEU A 26 -2.17 -1.77 -0.90
CA LEU A 26 -1.10 -2.08 0.06
C LEU A 26 -0.85 -3.59 0.17
N LEU A 27 -1.90 -4.39 0.28
CA LEU A 27 -1.77 -5.86 0.32
C LEU A 27 -1.18 -6.42 -0.97
N LYS A 28 -1.54 -5.84 -2.13
CA LYS A 28 -0.93 -6.18 -3.41
C LYS A 28 0.57 -5.85 -3.43
N ALA A 29 0.97 -4.68 -2.91
CA ALA A 29 2.38 -4.32 -2.80
C ALA A 29 3.14 -5.28 -1.89
N ALA A 30 2.59 -5.59 -0.71
CA ALA A 30 3.15 -6.57 0.23
C ALA A 30 3.30 -7.95 -0.43
N LYS A 31 2.29 -8.40 -1.18
CA LYS A 31 2.34 -9.68 -1.90
C LYS A 31 3.46 -9.70 -2.94
N GLN A 32 3.59 -8.66 -3.77
CA GLN A 32 4.65 -8.62 -4.79
C GLN A 32 6.06 -8.65 -4.17
N LEU A 33 6.27 -7.91 -3.08
CA LEU A 33 7.54 -7.94 -2.35
C LEU A 33 7.80 -9.32 -1.72
N GLN A 34 6.77 -9.93 -1.12
CA GLN A 34 6.86 -11.29 -0.58
C GLN A 34 7.18 -12.33 -1.66
N ASP A 35 6.56 -12.22 -2.84
CA ASP A 35 6.78 -13.14 -3.95
C ASP A 35 8.24 -13.10 -4.44
N VAL A 36 8.91 -11.94 -4.35
CA VAL A 36 10.35 -11.78 -4.63
C VAL A 36 11.19 -12.45 -3.54
N VAL A 37 10.85 -12.28 -2.27
CA VAL A 37 11.55 -12.94 -1.15
C VAL A 37 11.45 -14.46 -1.27
N THR A 38 10.26 -14.98 -1.57
CA THR A 38 10.00 -16.42 -1.64
C THR A 38 10.63 -17.07 -2.87
N ASN A 39 10.69 -16.36 -4.00
CA ASN A 39 11.13 -16.91 -5.28
C ASN A 39 12.34 -16.15 -5.85
N TRP A 40 13.30 -15.79 -4.98
CA TRP A 40 14.45 -14.98 -5.37
C TRP A 40 15.26 -15.59 -6.52
N ASP A 41 15.49 -16.90 -6.49
CA ASP A 41 16.27 -17.60 -7.52
C ASP A 41 15.62 -17.57 -8.91
N GLU A 42 14.29 -17.47 -8.96
CA GLU A 42 13.52 -17.37 -10.22
C GLU A 42 13.33 -15.91 -10.67
N LYS A 43 13.01 -15.02 -9.72
CA LYS A 43 12.61 -13.62 -9.98
C LYS A 43 13.82 -12.69 -10.09
N GLY A 44 14.82 -12.91 -9.25
CA GLY A 44 16.03 -12.12 -9.12
C GLY A 44 15.81 -10.61 -9.10
N ALA A 45 16.76 -9.90 -9.69
CA ALA A 45 16.76 -8.44 -9.75
C ALA A 45 15.58 -7.86 -10.56
N ILE A 46 15.08 -8.57 -11.58
CA ILE A 46 13.98 -8.08 -12.43
C ILE A 46 12.68 -8.04 -11.63
N GLY A 47 12.32 -9.15 -10.96
CA GLY A 47 11.13 -9.18 -10.11
C GLY A 47 11.21 -8.19 -8.95
N LEU A 48 12.41 -8.01 -8.39
CA LEU A 48 12.66 -6.98 -7.37
C LEU A 48 12.36 -5.57 -7.90
N GLN A 49 12.88 -5.23 -9.08
CA GLN A 49 12.66 -3.92 -9.68
C GLN A 49 11.17 -3.63 -9.88
N GLU A 50 10.42 -4.60 -10.40
CA GLU A 50 8.97 -4.48 -10.61
C GLU A 50 8.21 -4.27 -9.29
N ALA A 51 8.48 -5.10 -8.29
CA ALA A 51 7.84 -5.01 -6.98
C ALA A 51 8.16 -3.68 -6.26
N LEU A 52 9.42 -3.25 -6.28
CA LEU A 52 9.84 -1.97 -5.71
C LEU A 52 9.23 -0.79 -6.47
N MET A 53 9.13 -0.86 -7.81
CA MET A 53 8.50 0.20 -8.60
C MET A 53 7.01 0.34 -8.28
N PHE A 54 6.28 -0.78 -8.15
CA PHE A 54 4.89 -0.76 -7.73
C PHE A 54 4.73 -0.15 -6.34
N ASN A 55 5.54 -0.62 -5.38
CA ASN A 55 5.53 -0.12 -4.01
C ASN A 55 5.81 1.40 -3.93
N ARG A 56 6.84 1.87 -4.64
CA ARG A 56 7.19 3.30 -4.70
C ARG A 56 6.06 4.14 -5.29
N LYS A 57 5.45 3.69 -6.39
CA LYS A 57 4.34 4.41 -7.03
C LYS A 57 3.16 4.58 -6.07
N LEU A 58 2.80 3.52 -5.35
CA LEU A 58 1.73 3.56 -4.36
C LEU A 58 2.04 4.57 -3.24
N TRP A 59 3.25 4.51 -2.68
CA TRP A 59 3.65 5.39 -1.59
C TRP A 59 3.82 6.86 -2.02
N SER A 60 4.23 7.12 -3.26
CA SER A 60 4.23 8.48 -3.82
C SER A 60 2.83 9.08 -3.86
N ILE A 61 1.79 8.29 -4.15
CA ILE A 61 0.40 8.75 -4.14
C ILE A 61 -0.03 9.09 -2.71
N PHE A 62 0.24 8.21 -1.74
CA PHE A 62 -0.12 8.46 -0.33
C PHE A 62 0.56 9.69 0.26
N VAL A 63 1.86 9.87 -0.01
CA VAL A 63 2.58 11.08 0.43
C VAL A 63 1.99 12.32 -0.21
N SER A 64 1.74 12.29 -1.53
CA SER A 64 1.17 13.44 -2.25
C SER A 64 -0.20 13.83 -1.69
N GLU A 65 -1.07 12.84 -1.40
CA GLU A 65 -2.40 13.07 -0.82
C GLU A 65 -2.31 13.60 0.62
N ALA A 66 -1.40 13.06 1.44
CA ALA A 66 -1.19 13.52 2.81
C ALA A 66 -0.67 14.96 2.89
N MET A 67 0.03 15.43 1.86
CA MET A 67 0.57 16.79 1.78
C MET A 67 -0.42 17.83 1.26
N ARG A 68 -1.62 17.44 0.83
CA ARG A 68 -2.62 18.40 0.34
C ARG A 68 -3.20 19.23 1.47
N ASP A 69 -3.36 20.53 1.24
CA ASP A 69 -3.94 21.45 2.22
C ASP A 69 -5.42 21.14 2.52
N ASP A 70 -6.15 20.65 1.52
CA ASP A 70 -7.58 20.30 1.60
C ASP A 70 -7.84 18.88 2.14
N ASN A 71 -6.80 18.15 2.57
CA ASN A 71 -6.96 16.80 3.10
C ASN A 71 -7.73 16.83 4.44
N PRO A 72 -8.85 16.10 4.57
CA PRO A 72 -9.75 16.18 5.73
C PRO A 72 -9.21 15.46 6.99
N GLN A 73 -8.09 14.74 6.89
CA GLN A 73 -7.47 14.07 8.05
C GLN A 73 -6.75 15.08 8.96
N SER A 74 -6.55 14.71 10.23
CA SER A 74 -5.77 15.53 11.16
C SER A 74 -4.31 15.67 10.70
N ILE A 75 -3.68 16.79 11.06
CA ILE A 75 -2.27 17.07 10.74
C ILE A 75 -1.36 15.94 11.22
N GLU A 76 -1.62 15.38 12.40
CA GLU A 76 -0.86 14.28 12.98
C GLU A 76 -0.90 13.02 12.10
N ILE A 77 -2.09 12.61 11.63
CA ILE A 77 -2.24 11.45 10.74
C ILE A 77 -1.49 11.71 9.44
N ARG A 78 -1.63 12.90 8.86
CA ARG A 78 -0.94 13.27 7.61
C ARG A 78 0.58 13.23 7.76
N GLN A 79 1.11 13.76 8.87
CA GLN A 79 2.54 13.74 9.19
C GLN A 79 3.06 12.31 9.37
N ASN A 80 2.32 11.46 10.08
CA ASN A 80 2.69 10.05 10.26
C ASN A 80 2.78 9.31 8.92
N ILE A 81 1.79 9.50 8.03
CA ILE A 81 1.82 8.91 6.67
C ILE A 81 2.99 9.45 5.85
N ALA A 82 3.26 10.76 5.90
CA ALA A 82 4.39 11.36 5.20
C ALA A 82 5.74 10.80 5.68
N ASN A 83 5.94 10.67 7.00
CA ASN A 83 7.17 10.13 7.58
C ASN A 83 7.40 8.67 7.19
N ILE A 84 6.36 7.83 7.25
CA ILE A 84 6.45 6.44 6.79
C ILE A 84 6.73 6.41 5.29
N GLY A 85 6.10 7.27 4.50
CA GLY A 85 6.33 7.36 3.06
C GLY A 85 7.77 7.72 2.71
N VAL A 86 8.40 8.66 3.43
CA VAL A 86 9.82 9.00 3.25
C VAL A 86 10.71 7.78 3.53
N PHE A 87 10.44 7.05 4.61
CA PHE A 87 11.16 5.80 4.91
C PHE A 87 10.98 4.77 3.79
N VAL A 88 9.76 4.49 3.36
CA VAL A 88 9.48 3.49 2.33
C VAL A 88 10.14 3.85 0.99
N LEU A 89 10.06 5.11 0.58
CA LEU A 89 10.66 5.58 -0.68
C LEU A 89 12.20 5.53 -0.64
N SER A 90 12.81 5.90 0.49
CA SER A 90 14.27 5.83 0.66
C SER A 90 14.77 4.40 0.71
N GLN A 91 14.14 3.51 1.47
CA GLN A 91 14.50 2.09 1.51
C GLN A 91 14.29 1.42 0.15
N SER A 92 13.19 1.71 -0.54
CA SER A 92 12.95 1.16 -1.88
C SER A 92 14.05 1.58 -2.87
N SER A 93 14.50 2.84 -2.81
CA SER A 93 15.60 3.33 -3.65
C SER A 93 16.94 2.67 -3.30
N ALA A 94 17.23 2.48 -2.01
CA ALA A 94 18.44 1.80 -1.56
C ALA A 94 18.48 0.34 -2.06
N LEU A 95 17.34 -0.37 -1.98
CA LEU A 95 17.22 -1.77 -2.42
C LEU A 95 17.27 -1.96 -3.93
N GLN A 96 16.94 -0.92 -4.70
CA GLN A 96 17.16 -0.92 -6.15
C GLN A 96 18.65 -0.86 -6.51
N ILE A 97 19.45 -0.14 -5.73
CA ILE A 97 20.90 0.00 -5.96
C ILE A 97 21.66 -1.21 -5.42
N LYS A 98 21.31 -1.65 -4.22
CA LYS A 98 21.92 -2.77 -3.53
C LYS A 98 20.84 -3.72 -3.02
N PRO A 99 20.51 -4.77 -3.78
CA PRO A 99 19.54 -5.77 -3.36
C PRO A 99 19.96 -6.47 -2.07
N GLU A 100 19.13 -6.34 -1.03
CA GLU A 100 19.26 -7.05 0.25
C GLU A 100 17.89 -7.62 0.60
N VAL A 101 17.68 -8.92 0.35
CA VAL A 101 16.35 -9.57 0.38
C VAL A 101 15.73 -9.48 1.78
N GLU A 102 16.54 -9.58 2.83
CA GLU A 102 16.12 -9.53 4.22
C GLU A 102 15.50 -8.18 4.60
N ARG A 103 15.93 -7.10 3.94
CA ARG A 103 15.40 -5.75 4.16
C ARG A 103 14.04 -5.51 3.54
N LEU A 104 13.59 -6.39 2.63
CA LEU A 104 12.24 -6.30 2.06
C LEU A 104 11.16 -6.57 3.11
N GLN A 105 11.49 -7.31 4.17
CA GLN A 105 10.55 -7.66 5.24
C GLN A 105 9.93 -6.41 5.89
N ALA A 106 10.74 -5.37 6.15
CA ALA A 106 10.25 -4.12 6.72
C ALA A 106 9.20 -3.44 5.83
N LEU A 107 9.38 -3.45 4.50
CA LEU A 107 8.41 -2.87 3.56
C LEU A 107 7.12 -3.70 3.50
N ILE A 108 7.24 -5.03 3.56
CA ILE A 108 6.11 -5.96 3.60
C ILE A 108 5.26 -5.71 4.84
N ASP A 109 5.89 -5.62 6.01
CA ASP A 109 5.20 -5.46 7.29
C ASP A 109 4.50 -4.10 7.41
N ILE A 110 5.17 -3.02 6.97
CA ILE A 110 4.54 -1.69 6.88
C ILE A 110 3.27 -1.75 6.03
N ASN A 111 3.35 -2.36 4.84
CA ASN A 111 2.21 -2.43 3.94
C ASN A 111 1.06 -3.26 4.54
N ARG A 112 1.36 -4.41 5.15
CA ARG A 112 0.36 -5.28 5.80
C ARG A 112 -0.31 -4.59 7.00
N ASN A 113 0.47 -3.95 7.86
CA ASN A 113 -0.04 -3.31 9.07
C ASN A 113 -0.97 -2.13 8.74
N ILE A 114 -0.58 -1.28 7.79
CA ILE A 114 -1.43 -0.16 7.36
C ILE A 114 -2.69 -0.67 6.68
N ALA A 115 -2.59 -1.70 5.83
CA ALA A 115 -3.76 -2.32 5.22
C ALA A 115 -4.73 -2.92 6.25
N ALA A 116 -4.21 -3.55 7.30
CA ALA A 116 -5.01 -4.09 8.40
C ALA A 116 -5.76 -2.96 9.15
N GLY A 117 -5.08 -1.87 9.46
CA GLY A 117 -5.69 -0.67 10.06
C GLY A 117 -6.79 -0.06 9.20
N LEU A 118 -6.55 0.09 7.89
CA LEU A 118 -7.54 0.62 6.94
C LEU A 118 -8.75 -0.31 6.76
N SER A 119 -8.55 -1.62 6.89
CA SER A 119 -9.62 -2.64 6.80
C SER A 119 -10.42 -2.80 8.10
N GLY A 120 -10.08 -2.07 9.17
CA GLY A 120 -10.71 -2.22 10.49
C GLY A 120 -10.39 -3.56 11.17
N ARG A 121 -9.24 -4.16 10.86
CA ARG A 121 -8.78 -5.46 11.40
C ARG A 121 -7.59 -5.34 12.37
N ALA A 122 -7.28 -4.12 12.81
CA ALA A 122 -6.23 -3.82 13.78
C ALA A 122 -6.74 -3.94 15.21
#